data_AF-A0A3C0S0B9-F1
#
_entry.id   AF-A0A3C0S0B9-F1
#
_cell.length_a   1.000
_cell.length_b   1.000
_cell.length_c   1.000
_cell.angle_alpha   90.00
_cell.angle_beta   90.00
_cell.angle_gamma   90.00
#
_symmetry.space_group_name_H-M   'P 1'
#
loop_
_entity.id
_entity.type
_entity.pdbx_description
1 polymer ?
#
loop_
_entity_poly.entity_id
_entity_poly.type
_entity_poly.pdbx_seq_one_letter_code
_entity_poly.pdbx_strand_id
1 'polypeptide(L)' 'MAYQRAVLFSGGGTRFSLYLGMYAALDELGLKPDLLIASCGGSMAVAVIQAFATHEARKCYLQSEEFYRFFLHHRLTEQR' A
#
# COMPACT_ATOMS: atom_id res chain seq x y z
N MET A 1 15.99 -16.91 12.05
CA MET A 1 16.67 -15.66 11.65
C MET A 1 15.80 -14.49 12.08
N ALA A 2 16.39 -13.40 12.55
CA ALA A 2 15.65 -12.19 12.95
C ALA A 2 15.52 -11.22 11.77
N TYR A 3 14.37 -10.56 11.66
CA TYR A 3 14.17 -9.45 10.72
C TYR A 3 15.11 -8.28 11.06
N GLN A 4 15.68 -7.63 10.05
CA GLN A 4 16.67 -6.56 10.18
C GLN A 4 16.04 -5.16 10.10
N ARG A 5 14.97 -4.99 9.32
CA ARG A 5 14.32 -3.70 9.06
C ARG A 5 12.81 -3.87 8.97
N ALA A 6 12.12 -3.52 10.04
CA ALA A 6 10.67 -3.54 10.10
C ALA A 6 10.08 -2.14 9.88
N VAL A 7 8.99 -2.07 9.13
CA VAL A 7 8.15 -0.87 8.99
C VAL A 7 6.72 -1.19 9.40
N LEU A 8 6.13 -0.30 10.21
CA LEU A 8 4.74 -0.35 10.63
C LEU A 8 3.92 0.73 9.92
N PHE A 9 2.97 0.31 9.08
CA PHE A 9 1.95 1.18 8.52
C PHE A 9 0.71 1.20 9.42
N SER A 10 0.70 2.10 10.40
CA SER A 10 -0.27 2.19 11.50
C SER A 10 -1.62 2.81 11.11
N GLY A 11 -2.28 2.27 10.08
CA GLY A 11 -3.62 2.72 9.65
C GLY A 11 -3.67 4.18 9.18
N GLY A 12 -4.74 4.53 8.47
CA GLY A 12 -4.83 5.90 7.91
C GLY A 12 -5.92 6.13 6.89
N GLY A 13 -6.84 5.16 6.74
CA GLY A 13 -7.90 5.20 5.73
C GLY A 13 -7.32 5.38 4.33
N THR A 14 -7.83 6.37 3.61
CA THR A 14 -7.49 6.66 2.21
C THR A 14 -6.08 7.20 2.00
N ARG A 15 -5.35 7.56 3.08
CA ARG A 15 -3.97 8.08 3.01
C ARG A 15 -2.92 7.01 2.72
N PHE A 16 -3.32 5.76 2.52
CA PHE A 16 -2.42 4.64 2.33
C PHE A 16 -1.49 4.80 1.11
N SER A 17 -1.87 5.60 0.11
CA SER A 17 -1.02 5.92 -1.04
C SER A 17 0.31 6.58 -0.64
N LEU A 18 0.35 7.31 0.48
CA LEU A 18 1.57 7.89 1.03
C LEU A 18 2.58 6.79 1.44
N TYR A 19 2.10 5.67 1.98
CA TYR A 19 2.96 4.56 2.38
C TYR A 19 3.67 3.89 1.19
N LEU A 20 3.06 3.92 0.00
CA LEU A 20 3.70 3.43 -1.22
C LEU A 20 4.89 4.31 -1.63
N GLY A 21 4.77 5.63 -1.48
CA GLY A 21 5.88 6.56 -1.67
C GLY A 21 6.97 6.40 -0.60
N MET A 22 6.59 6.24 0.67
CA MET A 22 7.56 5.96 1.75
C MET A 22 8.32 4.66 1.50
N TYR A 23 7.63 3.60 1.09
CA TYR A 23 8.26 2.32 0.75
C TYR A 23 9.24 2.46 -0.42
N ALA A 24 8.85 3.18 -1.47
CA ALA A 24 9.73 3.43 -2.63
C ALA A 24 11.00 4.18 -2.21
N ALA A 25 10.87 5.24 -1.43
CA ALA A 25 12.01 6.00 -0.92
C ALA A 25 12.94 5.14 -0.05
N LEU A 26 12.40 4.26 0.79
CA LEU A 26 13.21 3.32 1.57
C LEU A 26 13.99 2.35 0.67
N ASP A 27 13.38 1.84 -0.40
CA ASP A 27 14.06 0.95 -1.36
C ASP A 27 15.19 1.70 -2.09
N GLU A 28 14.92 2.89 -2.61
CA GLU A 28 15.89 3.76 -3.31
C GLU A 28 17.09 4.13 -2.44
N LEU A 29 16.88 4.30 -1.13
CA LEU A 29 17.94 4.58 -0.16
C LEU A 29 18.71 3.33 0.31
N GLY A 30 18.41 2.14 -0.22
CA GLY A 30 19.00 0.87 0.24
C GLY A 30 18.52 0.44 1.63
N LEU A 31 17.43 1.04 2.12
CA LEU A 31 16.81 0.79 3.42
C LEU A 31 15.54 -0.07 3.31
N LYS A 32 15.41 -0.84 2.23
CA LYS A 32 14.25 -1.70 1.98
C LYS A 32 13.92 -2.57 3.23
N PRO A 33 12.69 -2.49 3.75
CA PRO A 33 12.29 -3.31 4.88
C PRO A 33 12.14 -4.77 4.49
N ASP A 34 12.50 -5.68 5.39
CA ASP A 34 12.30 -7.13 5.28
C ASP A 34 11.07 -7.62 6.07
N LEU A 35 10.43 -6.73 6.83
CA LEU A 35 9.14 -6.96 7.48
C LEU A 35 8.21 -5.74 7.32
N LEU A 36 7.00 -5.97 6.82
CA LEU A 36 5.93 -4.99 6.81
C LEU A 36 4.81 -5.43 7.76
N ILE A 37 4.47 -4.57 8.72
CA ILE A 37 3.33 -4.75 9.62
C ILE A 37 2.32 -3.65 9.29
N ALA A 38 1.05 -3.99 9.13
CA ALA A 38 0.06 -3.00 8.71
C ALA A 38 -1.36 -3.30 9.16
N SER A 39 -2.15 -2.23 9.35
CA SER A 39 -3.57 -2.30 9.69
C SER A 39 -4.39 -1.30 8.87
N CYS A 40 -5.71 -1.54 8.72
CA CYS A 40 -6.65 -0.64 8.04
C CYS A 40 -6.14 -0.19 6.65
N GLY A 41 -6.04 1.11 6.39
CA GLY A 41 -5.47 1.65 5.15
C GLY A 41 -4.02 1.20 4.91
N GLY A 42 -3.21 1.03 5.96
CA GLY A 42 -1.88 0.47 5.83
C GLY A 42 -1.89 -0.94 5.20
N SER A 43 -2.88 -1.77 5.54
CA SER A 43 -3.04 -3.10 4.94
C SER A 43 -3.34 -3.02 3.44
N MET A 44 -4.07 -1.99 2.99
CA MET A 44 -4.27 -1.73 1.56
C MET A 44 -2.96 -1.36 0.86
N ALA A 45 -2.11 -0.53 1.49
CA ALA A 45 -0.79 -0.22 0.94
C ALA A 45 0.08 -1.49 0.80
N VAL A 46 0.11 -2.35 1.82
CA VAL A 46 0.85 -3.63 1.75
C VAL A 46 0.29 -4.53 0.64
N ALA A 47 -1.03 -4.62 0.49
CA ALA A 47 -1.64 -5.38 -0.60
C ALA A 47 -1.15 -4.91 -1.98
N VAL A 48 -1.10 -3.59 -2.21
CA VAL A 48 -0.56 -3.02 -3.46
C VAL A 48 0.95 -3.28 -3.59
N ILE A 49 1.74 -3.17 -2.51
CA ILE A 49 3.18 -3.49 -2.53
C ILE A 49 3.43 -4.93 -2.97
N GLN A 50 2.62 -5.88 -2.49
CA GLN A 50 2.75 -7.30 -2.79
C GLN A 50 2.22 -7.66 -4.19
N ALA A 51 1.20 -6.96 -4.68
CA ALA A 51 0.59 -7.21 -5.98
C ALA A 51 1.48 -6.79 -7.17
N PHE A 52 2.36 -5.80 -6.99
CA PHE A 52 3.14 -5.22 -8.08
C PHE A 52 4.65 -5.17 -7.75
N ALA A 53 5.45 -5.65 -8.71
CA ALA A 53 6.90 -5.78 -8.55
C ALA A 53 7.62 -4.44 -8.41
N THR A 54 7.24 -3.42 -9.19
CA THR A 54 7.97 -2.13 -9.26
C THR A 54 7.18 -0.98 -8.64
N HIS A 55 7.88 0.07 -8.23
CA HIS A 55 7.25 1.28 -7.68
C HIS A 55 6.40 2.01 -8.73
N GLU A 56 6.85 2.00 -9.98
CA GLU A 56 6.15 2.56 -11.13
C GLU A 56 4.82 1.83 -11.38
N ALA A 57 4.82 0.49 -11.35
CA ALA A 57 3.60 -0.30 -11.54
C ALA A 57 2.57 -0.01 -10.44
N ARG A 58 3.01 0.13 -9.18
CA ARG A 58 2.14 0.51 -8.05
C ARG A 58 1.53 1.89 -8.26
N LYS A 59 2.35 2.86 -8.69
CA LYS A 59 1.88 4.23 -8.98
C LYS A 59 0.89 4.25 -10.15
N CYS A 60 1.19 3.54 -11.24
CA CYS A 60 0.28 3.38 -12.37
C CYS A 60 -1.05 2.78 -11.94
N TYR A 61 -1.04 1.74 -11.10
CA TYR A 61 -2.27 1.16 -10.55
C TYR A 61 -3.08 2.20 -9.76
N LEU A 62 -2.46 2.98 -8.86
CA LEU A 62 -3.16 4.03 -8.11
C LEU A 62 -3.77 5.13 -9.00
N GLN A 63 -3.22 5.34 -10.20
CA GLN A 63 -3.71 6.32 -11.18
C GLN A 63 -4.69 5.70 -12.20
N SER A 64 -4.95 4.40 -12.10
CA SER A 64 -5.76 3.67 -13.07
C SER A 64 -7.26 3.86 -12.86
N GLU A 65 -8.02 3.71 -13.94
CA GLU A 65 -9.48 3.63 -13.87
C GLU A 65 -9.94 2.42 -13.05
N GLU A 66 -9.18 1.32 -13.08
CA GLU A 66 -9.49 0.12 -12.29
C GLU A 66 -9.51 0.44 -10.79
N PHE A 67 -8.47 1.11 -10.29
CA PHE A 67 -8.40 1.53 -8.89
C PHE A 67 -9.51 2.53 -8.53
N TYR A 68 -9.79 3.48 -9.43
CA TYR A 68 -10.91 4.42 -9.27
C TYR A 68 -12.26 3.68 -9.14
N ARG A 69 -12.53 2.73 -10.04
CA ARG A 69 -13.74 1.91 -10.00
C ARG A 69 -13.80 1.08 -8.74
N PHE A 70 -12.71 0.41 -8.35
CA PHE A 70 -12.63 -0.32 -7.08
C PHE A 70 -13.06 0.57 -5.91
N PHE A 71 -12.54 1.78 -5.82
CA PHE A 71 -12.86 2.70 -4.73
C PHE A 71 -14.34 3.15 -4.75
N LEU A 72 -14.90 3.42 -5.93
CA LEU A 72 -16.31 3.81 -6.06
C LEU A 72 -17.32 2.70 -5.74
N HIS A 73 -16.96 1.43 -5.91
CA HIS A 73 -17.86 0.31 -5.67
C HIS A 73 -17.99 -0.07 -4.18
N HIS A 74 -17.29 0.61 -3.28
CA HIS A 74 -17.50 0.45 -1.84
C HIS A 74 -18.88 1.01 -1.47
N ARG A 75 -19.78 0.11 -1.05
CA ARG A 75 -21.14 0.44 -0.61
C ARG A 75 -21.39 -0.18 0.76
N LEU A 76 -22.27 0.44 1.53
CA LEU A 76 -22.78 -0.19 2.74
C LEU A 76 -23.52 -1.47 2.36
N THR A 77 -23.28 -2.54 3.11
CA THR A 77 -23.82 -3.89 2.83
C THR A 77 -25.35 -3.95 2.78
N GLU A 78 -26.04 -2.99 3.39
CA GLU A 78 -27.50 -2.93 3.46
C GLU A 78 -28.14 -1.88 2.55
N GLN A 79 -27.36 -1.12 1.79
CA GLN A 79 -27.87 -0.21 0.76
C GLN A 79 -27.78 -0.91 -0.60
N ARG A 80 -28.77 -1.76 -0.90
CA ARG A 80 -29.01 -2.35 -2.22
C ARG A 80 -30.15 -1.64 -2.92
#